data_AF-A0AAJ6N2Y9-F1
#
_entry.id   AF-A0AAJ6N2Y9-F1
#
_cell.length_a   1.000
_cell.length_b   1.000
_cell.length_c   1.000
_cell.angle_alpha   90.00
_cell.angle_beta   90.00
_cell.angle_gamma   90.00
#
_symmetry.space_group_name_H-M   'P 1'
#
loop_
_entity.id
_entity.type
_entity.pdbx_description
1 polymer ?
#
loop_
_entity_poly.entity_id
_entity_poly.type
_entity_poly.pdbx_seq_one_letter_code
_entity_poly.pdbx_strand_id
1 'polypeptide(L)'
;MALDILGIVFASKVKNLLGNNVKTYSLIGIFLGLLLIVFSPLFALGLFLISLFKGSLNSSLTQDYESTINIVEDKRIWIKYTIQNIGSILHQFLLMLLGSLIIMKNGLSIKTLFVITSTPIPTARSIELMKSWNLIATSLIILIIIAYLIYPKIVPLLKKSK
;
A
#
# COMPACT_ATOMS: atom_id res chain seq x y z
N MET A 1 -10.90 -0.36 -11.67
CA MET A 1 -10.15 -1.44 -12.34
C MET A 1 -9.38 -0.94 -13.57
N ALA A 2 -10.03 -0.28 -14.54
CA ALA A 2 -9.33 0.22 -15.75
C ALA A 2 -8.18 1.20 -15.46
N LEU A 3 -8.39 2.17 -14.56
CA LEU A 3 -7.35 3.14 -14.16
C LEU A 3 -6.15 2.50 -13.45
N ASP A 4 -6.37 1.45 -12.67
CA ASP A 4 -5.30 0.72 -11.99
C ASP A 4 -4.40 0.01 -13.01
N ILE A 5 -5.01 -0.67 -13.99
CA ILE A 5 -4.28 -1.33 -15.09
C ILE A 5 -3.49 -0.29 -15.91
N LEU A 6 -4.08 0.87 -16.20
CA LEU A 6 -3.38 1.96 -16.89
C LEU A 6 -2.15 2.44 -16.10
N GLY A 7 -2.26 2.56 -14.76
CA GLY A 7 -1.13 2.89 -13.90
C GLY A 7 0.05 1.92 -14.09
N ILE A 8 -0.22 0.62 -14.12
CA ILE A 8 0.79 -0.42 -14.34
C ILE A 8 1.44 -0.29 -15.73
N VAL A 9 0.65 -0.03 -16.77
CA VAL A 9 1.15 0.12 -18.16
C VAL A 9 2.11 1.30 -18.28
N PHE A 10 1.80 2.44 -17.63
CA PHE A 10 2.65 3.64 -17.70
C PHE A 10 3.82 3.64 -16.71
N ALA A 11 3.87 2.70 -15.77
CA ALA A 11 4.87 2.64 -14.70
C ALA A 11 6.33 2.67 -15.22
N SER A 12 6.63 1.90 -16.27
CA SER A 12 7.98 1.86 -16.85
C SER A 12 8.39 3.20 -17.47
N LYS A 13 7.44 3.92 -18.06
CA LYS A 13 7.69 5.25 -18.63
C LYS A 13 7.93 6.28 -17.52
N VAL A 14 7.15 6.21 -16.45
CA VAL A 14 7.32 7.08 -15.27
C VAL A 14 8.64 6.82 -14.56
N LYS A 15 9.05 5.56 -14.37
CA LYS A 15 10.38 5.22 -13.84
C LYS A 15 11.48 5.95 -14.60
N ASN A 16 11.46 5.89 -15.93
CA ASN A 16 12.47 6.53 -16.77
C ASN A 16 12.46 8.06 -16.63
N LEU A 17 11.27 8.67 -16.48
CA LEU A 17 11.13 10.11 -16.24
C LEU A 17 11.67 10.53 -14.85
N LEU A 18 11.50 9.69 -13.82
CA LEU A 18 11.95 9.98 -12.47
C LEU A 18 13.46 9.80 -12.27
N GLY A 19 14.12 9.05 -13.16
CA GLY A 19 15.57 8.87 -13.20
C GLY A 19 16.15 8.36 -11.87
N ASN A 20 17.27 8.94 -11.44
CA ASN A 20 18.02 8.50 -10.26
C ASN A 20 17.25 8.63 -8.94
N ASN A 21 16.22 9.49 -8.90
CA ASN A 21 15.41 9.74 -7.70
C ASN A 21 14.10 8.94 -7.69
N VAL A 22 13.97 7.94 -8.56
CA VAL A 22 12.74 7.14 -8.73
C VAL A 22 12.19 6.60 -7.42
N LYS A 23 13.03 6.13 -6.50
CA LYS A 23 12.57 5.60 -5.20
C LYS A 23 11.85 6.66 -4.37
N THR A 24 12.49 7.82 -4.19
CA THR A 24 11.94 8.93 -3.39
C THR A 24 10.68 9.50 -4.02
N TYR A 25 10.69 9.80 -5.32
CA TYR A 25 9.53 10.37 -5.99
C TYR A 25 8.37 9.38 -6.12
N SER A 26 8.66 8.09 -6.28
CA SER A 26 7.60 7.07 -6.25
C SER A 26 6.95 6.97 -4.88
N LEU A 27 7.71 7.08 -3.78
CA LEU A 27 7.14 7.13 -2.43
C LEU A 27 6.27 8.38 -2.21
N ILE A 28 6.71 9.54 -2.70
CA ILE A 28 5.92 10.79 -2.65
C ILE A 28 4.62 10.62 -3.46
N GLY A 29 4.69 10.03 -4.66
CA GLY A 29 3.53 9.77 -5.50
C GLY A 29 2.53 8.80 -4.87
N ILE A 30 3.02 7.74 -4.22
CA ILE A 30 2.18 6.82 -3.43
C ILE A 30 1.53 7.56 -2.26
N PHE A 31 2.27 8.38 -1.53
CA PHE A 31 1.75 9.18 -0.43
C PHE A 31 0.62 10.13 -0.87
N LEU A 32 0.83 10.86 -1.97
CA LEU A 32 -0.21 11.73 -2.55
C LEU A 32 -1.43 10.92 -3.01
N GLY A 33 -1.21 9.76 -3.63
CA GLY A 33 -2.31 8.87 -4.02
C GLY A 33 -3.12 8.36 -2.81
N LEU A 34 -2.47 8.05 -1.69
CA LEU A 34 -3.14 7.65 -0.44
C LEU A 34 -3.98 8.79 0.14
N LEU A 35 -3.48 10.04 0.13
CA LEU A 35 -4.27 11.20 0.56
C LEU A 35 -5.54 11.38 -0.28
N LEU A 36 -5.43 11.16 -1.60
CA LEU A 36 -6.56 11.30 -2.52
C LEU A 36 -7.62 10.21 -2.34
N ILE A 37 -7.23 8.99 -1.95
CA ILE A 37 -8.17 7.89 -1.68
C ILE A 37 -9.12 8.19 -0.52
N VAL A 38 -8.70 9.02 0.44
CA VAL A 38 -9.56 9.43 1.56
C VAL A 38 -10.70 10.34 1.09
N PHE A 39 -10.51 11.05 -0.03
CA PHE A 39 -11.51 11.97 -0.59
C PHE A 39 -12.33 11.27 -1.69
N SER A 40 -13.58 10.91 -1.39
CA SER A 40 -14.43 10.06 -2.25
C SER A 40 -14.50 10.46 -3.73
N PRO A 41 -14.60 11.76 -4.11
CA PRO A 41 -14.56 12.16 -5.52
C PRO A 41 -13.24 11.87 -6.25
N LEU A 42 -12.12 11.80 -5.51
CA LEU A 42 -10.78 11.61 -6.06
C LEU A 42 -10.27 10.18 -5.87
N PHE A 43 -11.10 9.27 -5.34
CA PHE A 43 -10.73 7.88 -5.08
C PHE A 43 -10.10 7.18 -6.29
N ALA A 44 -10.72 7.33 -7.47
CA ALA A 44 -10.24 6.71 -8.70
C ALA A 44 -8.89 7.27 -9.16
N LEU A 45 -8.66 8.58 -8.98
CA LEU A 45 -7.39 9.23 -9.27
C LEU A 45 -6.31 8.82 -8.26
N GLY A 46 -6.68 8.69 -6.98
CA GLY A 46 -5.79 8.18 -5.94
C GLY A 46 -5.32 6.75 -6.26
N LEU A 47 -6.23 5.86 -6.64
CA LEU A 47 -5.88 4.50 -7.08
C LEU A 47 -4.94 4.51 -8.30
N PHE A 48 -5.21 5.36 -9.30
CA PHE A 48 -4.34 5.50 -10.46
C PHE A 48 -2.92 5.89 -10.07
N LEU A 49 -2.77 6.92 -9.22
CA LEU A 49 -1.45 7.41 -8.79
C LEU A 49 -0.70 6.37 -7.96
N ILE A 50 -1.38 5.72 -7.00
CA ILE A 50 -0.76 4.63 -6.23
C ILE A 50 -0.27 3.54 -7.17
N SER A 51 -1.08 3.11 -8.13
CA SER A 51 -0.71 2.04 -9.06
C SER A 51 0.48 2.42 -9.93
N LEU A 52 0.46 3.62 -10.50
CA LEU A 52 1.51 4.16 -11.36
C LEU A 52 2.86 4.22 -10.64
N PHE A 53 2.88 4.86 -9.46
CA PHE A 53 4.11 5.06 -8.71
C PHE A 53 4.58 3.79 -8.00
N LYS A 54 3.67 2.93 -7.54
CA LYS A 54 4.03 1.59 -7.04
C LYS A 54 4.66 0.74 -8.14
N GLY A 55 4.11 0.76 -9.35
CA GLY A 55 4.69 0.07 -10.51
C GLY A 55 6.10 0.58 -10.82
N SER A 56 6.28 1.91 -10.83
CA SER A 56 7.58 2.55 -11.06
C SER A 56 8.62 2.14 -9.99
N LEU A 57 8.23 2.20 -8.71
CA LEU A 57 9.06 1.78 -7.59
C LEU A 57 9.46 0.30 -7.71
N ASN A 58 8.49 -0.57 -7.98
CA ASN A 58 8.73 -2.00 -8.11
C ASN A 58 9.67 -2.30 -9.27
N SER A 59 9.50 -1.63 -10.42
CA SER A 59 10.40 -1.76 -11.57
C SER A 59 11.83 -1.29 -11.28
N SER A 60 12.02 -0.26 -10.46
CA SER A 60 13.34 0.16 -10.00
C SER A 60 13.95 -0.87 -9.05
N LEU A 61 13.20 -1.33 -8.05
CA LEU A 61 13.68 -2.30 -7.06
C LEU A 61 14.04 -3.64 -7.70
N THR A 62 13.25 -4.11 -8.68
CA THR A 62 13.59 -5.29 -9.46
C THR A 62 14.91 -5.09 -10.21
N GLN A 63 15.11 -3.95 -10.88
CA GLN A 63 16.36 -3.71 -11.59
C GLN A 63 17.58 -3.71 -10.65
N ASP A 64 17.45 -3.08 -9.48
CA ASP A 64 18.51 -3.08 -8.47
C ASP A 64 18.81 -4.52 -8.00
N TYR A 65 17.76 -5.29 -7.70
CA TYR A 65 17.88 -6.69 -7.29
C TYR A 65 18.57 -7.55 -8.34
N GLU A 66 18.17 -7.43 -9.61
CA GLU A 66 18.79 -8.14 -10.73
C GLU A 66 20.26 -7.75 -10.95
N SER A 67 20.65 -6.51 -10.62
CA SER A 67 22.01 -6.01 -10.78
C SER A 67 22.98 -6.39 -9.65
N THR A 68 22.47 -6.78 -8.48
CA THR A 68 23.30 -6.87 -7.26
C THR A 68 23.98 -8.23 -7.08
N ILE A 69 23.45 -9.33 -7.65
CA ILE A 69 23.98 -10.70 -7.45
C ILE A 69 23.64 -11.60 -8.64
N ASN A 70 24.54 -12.50 -9.04
CA ASN A 70 24.25 -13.58 -10.00
C ASN A 70 23.45 -14.71 -9.33
N ILE A 71 22.20 -14.42 -8.93
CA ILE A 71 21.27 -15.41 -8.34
C ILE A 71 20.64 -16.21 -9.47
N VAL A 72 20.55 -17.54 -9.32
CA VAL A 72 19.83 -18.40 -10.28
C VAL A 72 18.37 -17.95 -10.40
N GLU A 73 17.86 -17.85 -11.62
CA GLU A 73 16.52 -17.31 -11.94
C GLU A 73 15.39 -17.92 -11.11
N ASP A 74 15.36 -19.25 -10.98
CA ASP A 74 14.33 -19.96 -10.21
C ASP A 74 14.27 -19.52 -8.74
N LYS A 75 15.45 -19.26 -8.15
CA LYS A 75 15.56 -18.78 -6.78
C LYS A 75 15.03 -17.35 -6.65
N ARG A 76 15.26 -16.50 -7.65
CA ARG A 76 14.72 -15.12 -7.70
C ARG A 76 13.20 -15.14 -7.73
N ILE A 77 12.64 -15.94 -8.64
CA ILE A 77 11.21 -16.12 -8.80
C ILE A 77 10.59 -16.63 -7.49
N TRP A 78 11.17 -17.66 -6.89
CA TRP A 78 10.70 -18.25 -5.64
C TRP A 78 10.69 -17.25 -4.46
N ILE A 79 11.77 -16.48 -4.28
CA ILE A 79 11.84 -15.45 -3.21
C ILE A 79 10.78 -14.37 -3.45
N LYS A 80 10.67 -13.86 -4.69
CA LYS A 80 9.70 -12.82 -5.03
C LYS A 80 8.28 -13.27 -4.75
N TYR A 81 7.90 -14.47 -5.17
CA TYR A 81 6.57 -15.03 -4.89
C TYR A 81 6.34 -15.23 -3.40
N THR A 82 7.35 -15.73 -2.67
CA THR A 82 7.25 -15.96 -1.23
C THR A 82 6.99 -14.64 -0.48
N ILE A 83 7.76 -13.58 -0.77
CA ILE A 83 7.57 -12.26 -0.16
C ILE A 83 6.19 -11.68 -0.51
N GLN A 84 5.76 -11.79 -1.76
CA GLN A 84 4.44 -11.32 -2.18
C GLN A 84 3.31 -12.07 -1.47
N ASN A 85 3.43 -13.39 -1.33
CA ASN A 85 2.44 -14.22 -0.67
C ASN A 85 2.36 -13.90 0.83
N ILE A 86 3.51 -13.83 1.52
CA ILE A 86 3.56 -13.44 2.94
C ILE A 86 2.98 -12.03 3.13
N GLY A 87 3.33 -11.08 2.27
CA GLY A 87 2.80 -9.72 2.33
C GLY A 87 1.28 -9.67 2.14
N SER A 88 0.74 -10.45 1.20
CA SER A 88 -0.70 -10.57 0.99
C SER A 88 -1.43 -11.17 2.20
N ILE A 89 -0.91 -12.27 2.74
CA ILE A 89 -1.47 -12.93 3.93
C ILE A 89 -1.46 -11.98 5.13
N LEU A 90 -0.32 -11.32 5.37
CA LEU A 90 -0.18 -10.36 6.46
C LEU A 90 -1.18 -9.20 6.32
N HIS A 91 -1.33 -8.67 5.10
CA HIS A 91 -2.28 -7.59 4.81
C HIS A 91 -3.72 -8.03 5.08
N GLN A 92 -4.14 -9.18 4.54
CA GLN A 92 -5.49 -9.73 4.74
C GLN A 92 -5.76 -9.97 6.23
N PHE A 93 -4.81 -10.57 6.94
CA PHE A 93 -4.92 -10.81 8.38
C PHE A 93 -5.06 -9.51 9.18
N LEU A 94 -4.20 -8.52 8.93
CA LEU A 94 -4.25 -7.22 9.60
C LEU A 94 -5.56 -6.49 9.32
N LEU A 95 -6.02 -6.50 8.07
CA LEU A 95 -7.30 -5.90 7.72
C LEU A 95 -8.43 -6.57 8.50
N MET A 96 -8.53 -7.90 8.47
CA MET A 96 -9.58 -8.65 9.16
C MET A 96 -9.57 -8.39 10.67
N LEU A 97 -8.38 -8.28 11.27
CA LEU A 97 -8.22 -7.93 12.68
C LEU A 97 -8.67 -6.50 12.99
N LEU A 98 -8.35 -5.51 12.14
CA LEU A 98 -8.84 -4.14 12.30
C LEU A 98 -10.37 -4.07 12.14
N GLY A 99 -10.91 -4.77 11.16
CA GLY A 99 -12.36 -4.84 10.91
C GLY A 99 -13.12 -5.43 12.10
N SER A 100 -12.60 -6.50 12.70
CA SER A 100 -13.21 -7.10 13.89
C SER A 100 -13.20 -6.17 15.10
N LEU A 101 -12.09 -5.46 15.35
CA LEU A 101 -11.97 -4.48 16.43
C LEU A 101 -12.97 -3.32 16.27
N ILE A 102 -13.17 -2.82 15.05
CA ILE A 102 -14.14 -1.74 14.77
C ILE A 102 -15.58 -2.22 15.06
N ILE A 103 -15.91 -3.45 14.64
CA ILE A 103 -17.24 -4.04 14.87
C ILE A 103 -17.50 -4.23 16.37
N MET A 104 -16.51 -4.77 17.10
CA MET A 104 -16.61 -4.95 18.56
C MET A 104 -16.77 -3.61 19.28
N LYS A 105 -16.00 -2.58 18.90
CA LYS A 105 -16.12 -1.23 19.45
C LYS A 105 -17.52 -0.64 19.27
N ASN A 106 -18.20 -1.00 18.17
CA ASN A 106 -19.55 -0.52 17.86
C ASN A 106 -20.65 -1.41 18.45
N GLY A 107 -20.32 -2.33 19.37
CA GLY A 107 -21.26 -3.22 20.04
C GLY A 107 -21.88 -4.28 19.13
N LEU A 108 -21.26 -4.56 17.99
CA LEU A 108 -21.78 -5.49 16.99
C LEU A 108 -21.19 -6.88 17.15
N SER A 109 -21.94 -7.89 16.71
CA SER A 109 -21.46 -9.27 16.65
C SER A 109 -20.41 -9.43 15.55
N ILE A 110 -19.41 -10.30 15.77
CA ILE A 110 -18.45 -10.67 14.74
C ILE A 110 -19.10 -11.24 13.47
N LYS A 111 -20.31 -11.81 13.59
CA LYS A 111 -21.14 -12.24 12.45
C LYS A 111 -21.40 -11.10 11.45
N THR A 112 -21.45 -9.86 11.93
CA THR A 112 -21.61 -8.68 11.09
C THR A 112 -20.41 -8.48 10.15
N LEU A 113 -19.20 -8.89 10.53
CA LEU A 113 -18.03 -8.85 9.63
C LEU A 113 -18.27 -9.71 8.40
N PHE A 114 -18.72 -10.95 8.63
CA PHE A 114 -19.02 -11.91 7.58
C PHE A 114 -20.14 -11.42 6.66
N VAL A 115 -21.20 -10.83 7.23
CA VAL A 115 -22.30 -10.23 6.45
C VAL A 115 -21.77 -9.11 5.56
N ILE A 116 -21.00 -8.17 6.12
CA ILE A 116 -20.44 -7.04 5.37
C ILE A 116 -19.53 -7.50 4.22
N THR A 117 -18.75 -8.56 4.43
CA THR A 117 -17.84 -9.10 3.40
C THR A 117 -18.51 -10.04 2.40
N SER A 118 -19.73 -10.53 2.65
CA SER A 118 -20.40 -11.55 1.82
C SER A 118 -21.65 -11.04 1.11
N THR A 119 -22.26 -9.95 1.57
CA THR A 119 -23.46 -9.41 0.92
C THR A 119 -23.09 -8.63 -0.35
N PRO A 120 -23.70 -8.93 -1.51
CA PRO A 120 -23.38 -8.25 -2.77
C PRO A 120 -23.88 -6.80 -2.81
N ILE A 121 -24.92 -6.47 -2.02
CA ILE A 121 -25.44 -5.11 -1.91
C ILE A 121 -25.02 -4.53 -0.56
N PRO A 122 -24.20 -3.46 -0.54
CA PRO A 122 -23.79 -2.82 0.70
C PRO A 122 -24.97 -2.06 1.33
N THR A 123 -25.16 -2.25 2.63
CA THR A 123 -26.13 -1.48 3.45
C THR A 123 -25.51 -0.15 3.89
N ALA A 124 -26.33 0.84 4.26
CA ALA A 124 -25.82 2.12 4.77
C ALA A 124 -24.82 1.95 5.94
N ARG A 125 -25.13 1.02 6.85
CA ARG A 125 -24.27 0.67 7.99
C ARG A 125 -22.96 -0.01 7.55
N SER A 126 -23.01 -0.91 6.56
CA SER A 126 -21.79 -1.55 6.06
C SER A 126 -20.87 -0.54 5.37
N ILE A 127 -21.45 0.44 4.65
CA ILE A 127 -20.70 1.54 4.02
C ILE A 127 -19.99 2.39 5.09
N GLU A 128 -20.66 2.73 6.17
CA GLU A 128 -20.08 3.53 7.26
C GLU A 128 -18.91 2.81 7.97
N LEU A 129 -19.10 1.52 8.26
CA LEU A 129 -18.06 0.67 8.83
C LEU A 129 -16.87 0.51 7.88
N MET A 130 -17.12 0.32 6.58
CA MET A 130 -16.06 0.25 5.56
C MET A 130 -15.30 1.56 5.42
N LYS A 131 -15.96 2.72 5.52
CA LYS A 131 -15.28 4.02 5.52
C LYS A 131 -14.33 4.15 6.70
N SER A 132 -14.79 3.80 7.90
CA SER A 132 -13.99 3.85 9.13
C SER A 132 -12.78 2.91 9.03
N TRP A 133 -13.01 1.71 8.51
CA TRP A 133 -11.96 0.71 8.30
C TRP A 133 -10.92 1.16 7.26
N ASN A 134 -11.36 1.68 6.12
CA ASN A 134 -10.48 2.20 5.08
C ASN A 134 -9.63 3.38 5.59
N LEU A 135 -10.23 4.27 6.39
CA LEU A 135 -9.53 5.41 6.97
C LEU A 135 -8.41 4.96 7.91
N ILE A 136 -8.69 4.02 8.81
CA ILE A 136 -7.68 3.49 9.75
C ILE A 136 -6.56 2.78 8.98
N ALA A 137 -6.89 1.90 8.04
CA ALA A 137 -5.90 1.18 7.25
C ALA A 137 -5.00 2.13 6.43
N THR A 138 -5.61 3.11 5.76
CA THR A 138 -4.89 4.14 4.98
C THR A 138 -3.98 4.98 5.89
N SER A 139 -4.46 5.36 7.08
CA SER A 139 -3.68 6.14 8.05
C SER A 139 -2.45 5.38 8.55
N LEU A 140 -2.56 4.09 8.81
CA LEU A 140 -1.43 3.24 9.22
C LEU A 140 -0.35 3.17 8.14
N ILE A 141 -0.75 3.01 6.87
CA ILE A 141 0.19 3.00 5.74
C ILE A 141 0.91 4.35 5.62
N ILE A 142 0.16 5.46 5.73
CA ILE A 142 0.72 6.81 5.72
C ILE A 142 1.76 6.98 6.83
N LEU A 143 1.46 6.53 8.05
CA LEU A 143 2.39 6.59 9.19
C LEU A 143 3.67 5.79 8.93
N ILE A 144 3.57 4.59 8.33
CA ILE A 144 4.74 3.78 7.97
C ILE A 144 5.60 4.50 6.93
N ILE A 145 5.00 5.11 5.91
CA ILE A 145 5.73 5.87 4.88
C ILE A 145 6.45 7.07 5.51
N ILE A 146 5.76 7.83 6.37
CA ILE A 146 6.34 8.98 7.08
C ILE A 146 7.52 8.52 7.93
N ALA A 147 7.35 7.46 8.73
CA ALA A 147 8.40 6.89 9.56
C ALA A 147 9.61 6.48 8.71
N TYR A 148 9.39 5.81 7.58
CA TYR A 148 10.45 5.39 6.66
C TYR A 148 11.23 6.58 6.06
N LEU A 149 10.53 7.64 5.63
CA LEU A 149 11.15 8.83 5.05
C LEU A 149 11.93 9.67 6.08
N ILE A 150 11.46 9.69 7.33
CA ILE A 150 12.05 10.49 8.41
C ILE A 150 13.19 9.73 9.12
N TYR A 151 13.10 8.40 9.24
CA TYR A 151 14.08 7.54 9.90
C TYR A 151 15.54 7.87 9.55
N PRO A 152 15.96 7.96 8.27
CA PRO A 152 17.35 8.26 7.92
C PRO A 152 17.82 9.66 8.35
N LYS A 153 16.89 10.61 8.60
CA LYS A 153 17.21 11.95 9.10
C LYS A 153 17.32 12.01 10.62
N ILE A 154 16.57 11.18 11.35
CA ILE A 154 16.57 11.15 12.82
C ILE A 154 17.75 10.35 13.38
N VAL A 155 18.10 9.21 12.77
CA VAL A 155 19.18 8.33 13.27
C VAL A 155 20.53 9.06 13.47
N PRO A 156 20.99 9.95 12.56
CA PRO A 156 22.21 10.73 12.78
C PRO A 156 22.11 11.73 13.93
N LEU A 157 20.91 12.30 14.19
CA LEU A 157 20.67 13.25 15.28
C LEU A 157 20.68 12.57 16.65
N LEU A 158 20.12 11.36 16.74
CA LEU A 158 20.15 10.54 17.96
C LEU A 158 21.56 10.04 18.29
N LYS A 159 22.41 9.80 17.27
CA LYS A 159 23.82 9.42 17.47
C LYS A 159 24.71 10.59 17.89
N LYS A 160 24.35 11.84 17.60
CA LYS A 160 25.09 13.05 18.04
C LYS A 160 24.75 13.50 19.47
N SER A 161 23.71 12.93 20.08
CA SER A 161 23.24 13.25 21.44
C SER A 161 23.81 12.31 22.52
N LYS A 162 24.73 11.41 22.15
CA LYS A 162 25.55 10.61 23.07
C LYS A 162 27.01 11.02 22.91
#